data_AF-A0A3S4TDB4-F1
#
_entry.id   AF-A0A3S4TDB4-F1
#
_cell.length_a   1.000
_cell.length_b   1.000
_cell.length_c   1.000
_cell.angle_alpha   90.00
_cell.angle_beta   90.00
_cell.angle_gamma   90.00
#
_symmetry.space_group_name_H-M   'P 1'
#
loop_
_entity.id
_entity.type
_entity.pdbx_description
1 polymer ?
#
loop_
_entity_poly.entity_id
_entity_poly.type
_entity_poly.pdbx_seq_one_letter_code
_entity_poly.pdbx_strand_id
1 'polypeptide(L)'
;MIEKSIHQSKEEYIGELSDGKRHGHGLCIYPDGGQYEGDWVDDKRHGMGTYFDPNGGSFEGEWKDGMRNGRGCIESSGHYYGDWKDNLRHGQGTWTMPDGAVYEGEWHNDKREGKGTLVYPDGSVYEGEWRENRKHGQGTLTLKSGRKYTGSWENDARNGQGTVFFPDGGKYFGAFVQDQRHGHGVYTHPDGTKYIGQWEHDKCNGRGTYTYPSGASYTGFWKNGKRHGEGTLIYEEEDRYEVEENIYQGGEDIYEGEEDIYDGKEDRYEGEWHKDVRHGKGTYIYANGDSYAGEWRDDRKEGYGTFTYVEGDTYIGEC
;
A
#
# COMPACT_ATOMS: atom_id res chain seq x y z
N MET A 1 -16.93 4.20 -54.68
CA MET A 1 -17.24 3.35 -53.52
C MET A 1 -18.41 4.00 -52.81
N ILE A 2 -19.43 3.22 -52.48
CA ILE A 2 -20.75 3.73 -52.08
C ILE A 2 -20.76 3.82 -50.55
N GLU A 3 -20.70 5.03 -50.00
CA GLU A 3 -21.04 5.29 -48.60
C GLU A 3 -22.54 5.03 -48.40
N LYS A 4 -22.88 4.13 -47.48
CA LYS A 4 -24.27 3.87 -47.06
C LYS A 4 -24.35 4.01 -45.54
N SER A 5 -24.95 5.12 -45.10
CA SER A 5 -25.40 5.31 -43.71
C SER A 5 -26.57 4.36 -43.43
N ILE A 6 -26.43 3.48 -42.45
CA ILE A 6 -27.52 2.65 -41.93
C ILE A 6 -28.19 3.43 -40.80
N HIS A 7 -29.33 4.06 -41.09
CA HIS A 7 -30.17 4.77 -40.11
C HIS A 7 -31.19 3.80 -39.49
N GLN A 8 -30.83 3.07 -38.44
CA GLN A 8 -31.81 2.31 -37.64
C GLN A 8 -31.66 2.41 -36.11
N SER A 9 -30.67 3.15 -35.65
CA SER A 9 -30.54 3.78 -34.34
C SER A 9 -30.03 5.20 -34.65
N LYS A 10 -30.02 6.14 -33.70
CA LYS A 10 -29.37 7.46 -33.91
C LYS A 10 -27.83 7.36 -34.07
N GLU A 11 -27.32 6.16 -34.35
CA GLU A 11 -25.92 5.87 -34.57
C GLU A 11 -25.58 6.14 -36.03
N GLU A 12 -24.48 6.84 -36.25
CA GLU A 12 -23.95 7.07 -37.58
C GLU A 12 -22.72 6.19 -37.75
N TYR A 13 -22.73 5.35 -38.78
CA TYR A 13 -21.57 4.53 -39.16
C TYR A 13 -21.09 4.90 -40.56
N ILE A 14 -19.78 5.12 -40.67
CA ILE A 14 -19.06 5.42 -41.92
C ILE A 14 -17.91 4.43 -42.00
N GLY A 15 -18.04 3.41 -42.84
CA GLY A 15 -17.01 2.40 -42.99
C GLY A 15 -17.43 1.23 -43.88
N GLU A 16 -16.59 0.21 -43.89
CA GLU A 16 -16.81 -1.02 -44.64
C GLU A 16 -17.97 -1.85 -44.04
N LEU A 17 -18.66 -2.60 -44.91
CA LEU A 17 -19.74 -3.50 -44.54
C LEU A 17 -19.52 -4.87 -45.22
N SER A 18 -19.79 -5.95 -44.49
CA SER A 18 -19.86 -7.31 -45.01
C SER A 18 -21.19 -7.95 -44.59
N ASP A 19 -21.94 -8.51 -45.55
CA ASP A 19 -23.29 -9.09 -45.32
C ASP A 19 -24.26 -8.20 -44.53
N GLY A 20 -24.16 -6.88 -44.73
CA GLY A 20 -24.99 -5.88 -44.06
C GLY A 20 -24.57 -5.54 -42.63
N LYS A 21 -23.45 -6.07 -42.15
CA LYS A 21 -22.84 -5.79 -40.84
C LYS A 21 -21.59 -4.95 -40.96
N ARG A 22 -21.26 -4.16 -39.92
CA ARG A 22 -19.97 -3.44 -39.81
C ARG A 22 -18.83 -4.46 -39.82
N HIS A 23 -17.91 -4.28 -40.75
CA HIS A 23 -16.79 -5.18 -40.98
C HIS A 23 -15.65 -4.40 -41.63
N GLY A 24 -14.39 -4.68 -41.32
CA GLY A 24 -13.26 -3.89 -41.81
C GLY A 24 -13.11 -2.58 -41.03
N HIS A 25 -12.50 -1.55 -41.62
CA HIS A 25 -12.25 -0.30 -40.91
C HIS A 25 -13.46 0.65 -40.99
N GLY A 26 -13.76 1.35 -39.89
CA GLY A 26 -14.87 2.32 -39.88
C GLY A 26 -14.99 3.15 -38.61
N LEU A 27 -15.68 4.29 -38.77
CA LEU A 27 -16.07 5.22 -37.71
C LEU A 27 -17.53 4.99 -37.32
N CYS A 28 -17.80 4.85 -36.02
CA CYS A 28 -19.15 4.84 -35.46
C CYS A 28 -19.29 5.97 -34.45
N ILE A 29 -20.31 6.81 -34.64
CA ILE A 29 -20.74 7.85 -33.71
C ILE A 29 -22.00 7.35 -33.00
N TYR A 30 -21.94 7.25 -31.68
CA TYR A 30 -23.02 6.74 -30.84
C TYR A 30 -23.97 7.87 -30.39
N PRO A 31 -25.22 7.56 -30.00
CA PRO A 31 -26.23 8.59 -29.69
C PRO A 31 -25.91 9.39 -28.41
N ASP A 32 -25.07 8.83 -27.54
CA ASP A 32 -24.54 9.48 -26.33
C ASP A 32 -23.38 10.44 -26.63
N GLY A 33 -22.92 10.51 -27.88
CA GLY A 33 -21.78 11.32 -28.32
C GLY A 33 -20.44 10.57 -28.32
N GLY A 34 -20.41 9.31 -27.88
CA GLY A 34 -19.22 8.48 -27.92
C GLY A 34 -18.83 8.17 -29.36
N GLN A 35 -17.55 7.91 -29.61
CA GLN A 35 -17.04 7.64 -30.96
C GLN A 35 -16.09 6.46 -30.93
N TYR A 36 -16.16 5.60 -31.95
CA TYR A 36 -15.17 4.56 -32.17
C TYR A 36 -14.68 4.60 -33.61
N GLU A 37 -13.36 4.68 -33.79
CA GLU A 37 -12.68 4.56 -35.07
C GLU A 37 -11.73 3.37 -35.00
N GLY A 38 -11.91 2.37 -35.85
CA GLY A 38 -11.11 1.15 -35.79
C GLY A 38 -11.64 0.01 -36.62
N ASP A 39 -11.11 -1.19 -36.37
CA ASP A 39 -11.52 -2.38 -37.09
C ASP A 39 -12.81 -2.99 -36.49
N TRP A 40 -13.59 -3.60 -37.37
CA TRP A 40 -14.87 -4.21 -37.06
C TRP A 40 -14.93 -5.63 -37.61
N VAL A 41 -15.55 -6.53 -36.85
CA VAL A 41 -15.93 -7.87 -37.30
C VAL A 41 -17.36 -8.14 -36.84
N ASP A 42 -18.26 -8.31 -37.80
CA ASP A 42 -19.68 -8.67 -37.57
C ASP A 42 -20.36 -7.80 -36.51
N ASP A 43 -20.34 -6.48 -36.72
CA ASP A 43 -20.90 -5.45 -35.83
C ASP A 43 -20.19 -5.26 -34.48
N LYS A 44 -19.06 -5.93 -34.25
CA LYS A 44 -18.26 -5.78 -33.03
C LYS A 44 -16.94 -5.08 -33.31
N ARG A 45 -16.53 -4.19 -32.41
CA ARG A 45 -15.17 -3.65 -32.38
C ARG A 45 -14.17 -4.80 -32.28
N HIS A 46 -13.15 -4.77 -33.12
CA HIS A 46 -12.12 -5.80 -33.23
C HIS A 46 -10.80 -5.15 -33.64
N GLY A 47 -9.69 -5.89 -33.61
CA GLY A 47 -8.41 -5.40 -34.12
C GLY A 47 -7.96 -4.12 -33.41
N MET A 48 -7.39 -3.18 -34.13
CA MET A 48 -6.95 -1.91 -33.55
C MET A 48 -8.07 -0.87 -33.63
N GLY A 49 -8.19 -0.04 -32.60
CA GLY A 49 -9.08 1.11 -32.67
C GLY A 49 -9.01 2.03 -31.47
N THR A 50 -9.57 3.22 -31.67
CA THR A 50 -9.67 4.27 -30.66
C THR A 50 -11.14 4.53 -30.35
N TYR A 51 -11.47 4.47 -29.06
CA TYR A 51 -12.76 4.87 -28.53
C TYR A 51 -12.62 6.18 -27.77
N PHE A 52 -13.50 7.14 -28.03
CA PHE A 52 -13.65 8.39 -27.27
C PHE A 52 -14.97 8.33 -26.49
N ASP A 53 -14.86 8.48 -25.18
CA ASP A 53 -15.99 8.59 -24.26
C ASP A 53 -16.62 9.99 -24.35
N PRO A 54 -17.96 10.13 -24.22
CA PRO A 54 -18.64 11.43 -24.20
C PRO A 54 -18.10 12.42 -23.16
N ASN A 55 -17.50 11.94 -22.07
CA ASN A 55 -16.95 12.74 -20.97
C ASN A 55 -15.47 13.09 -21.15
N GLY A 56 -14.88 12.82 -22.33
CA GLY A 56 -13.54 13.24 -22.70
C GLY A 56 -12.42 12.23 -22.41
N GLY A 57 -12.76 11.03 -21.91
CA GLY A 57 -11.82 9.93 -21.82
C GLY A 57 -11.60 9.26 -23.19
N SER A 58 -10.50 8.53 -23.35
CA SER A 58 -10.29 7.70 -24.54
C SER A 58 -9.63 6.36 -24.20
N PHE A 59 -9.82 5.39 -25.08
CA PHE A 59 -9.04 4.16 -25.11
C PHE A 59 -8.50 3.95 -26.52
N GLU A 60 -7.20 3.74 -26.66
CA GLU A 60 -6.54 3.36 -27.90
C GLU A 60 -5.88 2.01 -27.70
N GLY A 61 -6.21 1.02 -28.53
CA GLY A 61 -5.58 -0.28 -28.42
C GLY A 61 -6.28 -1.39 -29.18
N GLU A 62 -5.96 -2.61 -28.77
CA GLU A 62 -6.54 -3.83 -29.29
C GLU A 62 -7.96 -4.07 -28.74
N TRP A 63 -8.83 -4.57 -29.61
CA TRP A 63 -10.21 -4.92 -29.35
C TRP A 63 -10.50 -6.33 -29.82
N LYS A 64 -11.32 -7.05 -29.06
CA LYS A 64 -11.81 -8.37 -29.42
C LYS A 64 -13.25 -8.51 -28.99
N ASP A 65 -14.12 -8.85 -29.94
CA ASP A 65 -15.55 -9.08 -29.71
C ASP A 65 -16.25 -7.91 -28.96
N GLY A 66 -15.86 -6.68 -29.24
CA GLY A 66 -16.41 -5.47 -28.62
C GLY A 66 -15.75 -5.06 -27.31
N MET A 67 -14.80 -5.85 -26.80
CA MET A 67 -14.10 -5.64 -25.52
C MET A 67 -12.64 -5.24 -25.74
N ARG A 68 -12.09 -4.41 -24.85
CA ARG A 68 -10.65 -4.14 -24.78
C ARG A 68 -9.91 -5.45 -24.50
N ASN A 69 -8.89 -5.74 -25.29
CA ASN A 69 -8.08 -6.95 -25.18
C ASN A 69 -6.66 -6.63 -25.65
N GLY A 70 -5.65 -7.46 -25.38
CA GLY A 70 -4.28 -7.19 -25.86
C GLY A 70 -3.72 -5.89 -25.28
N ARG A 71 -2.85 -5.18 -26.02
CA ARG A 71 -2.27 -3.93 -25.53
C ARG A 71 -3.16 -2.72 -25.79
N GLY A 72 -3.22 -1.81 -24.82
CA GLY A 72 -3.93 -0.56 -24.98
C GLY A 72 -3.59 0.50 -23.94
N CYS A 73 -3.92 1.73 -24.29
CA CYS A 73 -3.78 2.94 -23.48
C CYS A 73 -5.18 3.49 -23.16
N ILE A 74 -5.40 3.92 -21.92
CA ILE A 74 -6.56 4.73 -21.54
C ILE A 74 -6.08 6.11 -21.08
N GLU A 75 -6.71 7.15 -21.61
CA GLU A 75 -6.53 8.54 -21.18
C GLU A 75 -7.81 9.00 -20.49
N SER A 76 -7.74 9.32 -19.19
CA SER A 76 -8.91 9.75 -18.40
C SER A 76 -8.46 10.57 -17.18
N SER A 77 -9.11 10.41 -16.02
CA SER A 77 -8.61 10.95 -14.75
C SER A 77 -7.25 10.34 -14.35
N GLY A 78 -6.99 9.10 -14.76
CA GLY A 78 -5.67 8.47 -14.71
C GLY A 78 -5.26 7.94 -16.09
N HIS A 79 -3.96 7.72 -16.26
CA HIS A 79 -3.37 7.19 -17.48
C HIS A 79 -2.92 5.76 -17.24
N TYR A 80 -3.45 4.79 -18.00
CA TYR A 80 -2.98 3.41 -17.94
C TYR A 80 -2.54 2.93 -19.32
N TYR A 81 -1.35 2.35 -19.38
CA TYR A 81 -0.82 1.66 -20.55
C TYR A 81 -0.43 0.24 -20.15
N GLY A 82 -0.98 -0.76 -20.83
CA GLY A 82 -0.66 -2.16 -20.50
C GLY A 82 -1.51 -3.17 -21.23
N ASP A 83 -1.49 -4.40 -20.73
CA ASP A 83 -2.29 -5.49 -21.26
C ASP A 83 -3.73 -5.45 -20.70
N TRP A 84 -4.67 -5.83 -21.55
CA TRP A 84 -6.10 -5.86 -21.28
C TRP A 84 -6.64 -7.24 -21.59
N LYS A 85 -7.62 -7.66 -20.81
CA LYS A 85 -8.38 -8.87 -21.05
C LYS A 85 -9.84 -8.63 -20.69
N ASP A 86 -10.70 -8.75 -21.68
CA ASP A 86 -12.16 -8.69 -21.53
C ASP A 86 -12.60 -7.42 -20.77
N ASN A 87 -12.08 -6.26 -21.19
CA ASN A 87 -12.26 -4.93 -20.57
C ASN A 87 -11.55 -4.67 -19.23
N LEU A 88 -10.82 -5.62 -18.67
CA LEU A 88 -10.11 -5.46 -17.40
C LEU A 88 -8.60 -5.33 -17.64
N ARG A 89 -7.90 -4.53 -16.82
CA ARG A 89 -6.43 -4.50 -16.78
C ARG A 89 -5.93 -5.88 -16.37
N HIS A 90 -4.93 -6.38 -17.09
CA HIS A 90 -4.38 -7.72 -16.91
C HIS A 90 -2.90 -7.72 -17.32
N GLY A 91 -2.15 -8.78 -17.00
CA GLY A 91 -0.77 -8.90 -17.47
C GLY A 91 0.13 -7.79 -16.93
N GLN A 92 0.93 -7.16 -17.78
CA GLN A 92 1.83 -6.07 -17.39
C GLN A 92 1.21 -4.71 -17.72
N GLY A 93 1.41 -3.73 -16.85
CA GLY A 93 1.00 -2.37 -17.17
C GLY A 93 1.49 -1.31 -16.18
N THR A 94 1.50 -0.08 -16.68
CA THR A 94 1.82 1.13 -15.94
C THR A 94 0.56 1.95 -15.75
N TRP A 95 0.28 2.35 -14.50
CA TRP A 95 -0.81 3.24 -14.15
C TRP A 95 -0.25 4.49 -13.47
N THR A 96 -0.44 5.64 -14.09
CA THR A 96 -0.27 6.95 -13.47
C THR A 96 -1.61 7.38 -12.89
N MET A 97 -1.65 7.50 -11.57
CA MET A 97 -2.81 7.89 -10.77
C MET A 97 -3.03 9.41 -10.84
N PRO A 98 -4.25 9.92 -10.55
CA PRO A 98 -4.54 11.35 -10.56
C PRO A 98 -3.67 12.19 -9.61
N ASP A 99 -3.22 11.59 -8.50
CA ASP A 99 -2.35 12.23 -7.49
C ASP A 99 -0.87 12.28 -7.91
N GLY A 100 -0.51 11.68 -9.05
CA GLY A 100 0.86 11.59 -9.55
C GLY A 100 1.61 10.32 -9.12
N ALA A 101 1.00 9.43 -8.34
CA ALA A 101 1.59 8.13 -8.03
C ALA A 101 1.67 7.27 -9.31
N VAL A 102 2.72 6.46 -9.42
CA VAL A 102 2.95 5.60 -10.59
C VAL A 102 3.12 4.17 -10.13
N TYR A 103 2.23 3.29 -10.56
CA TYR A 103 2.40 1.84 -10.42
C TYR A 103 2.85 1.22 -11.74
N GLU A 104 3.91 0.43 -11.70
CA GLU A 104 4.35 -0.42 -12.81
C GLU A 104 4.45 -1.86 -12.33
N GLY A 105 3.74 -2.79 -12.96
CA GLY A 105 3.85 -4.19 -12.62
C GLY A 105 2.72 -5.05 -13.13
N GLU A 106 2.53 -6.17 -12.44
CA GLU A 106 1.55 -7.18 -12.78
C GLU A 106 0.13 -6.78 -12.34
N TRP A 107 -0.84 -7.15 -13.18
CA TRP A 107 -2.27 -6.91 -13.03
C TRP A 107 -3.06 -8.20 -13.26
N HIS A 108 -4.12 -8.39 -12.49
CA HIS A 108 -5.08 -9.46 -12.68
C HIS A 108 -6.49 -8.94 -12.39
N ASN A 109 -7.32 -8.84 -13.43
CA ASN A 109 -8.72 -8.45 -13.35
C ASN A 109 -8.90 -7.11 -12.61
N ASP A 110 -8.25 -6.06 -13.13
CA ASP A 110 -8.23 -4.69 -12.58
C ASP A 110 -7.57 -4.52 -11.21
N LYS A 111 -6.90 -5.55 -10.69
CA LYS A 111 -6.17 -5.48 -9.42
C LYS A 111 -4.68 -5.65 -9.64
N ARG A 112 -3.87 -4.91 -8.89
CA ARG A 112 -2.44 -5.16 -8.74
C ARG A 112 -2.27 -6.52 -8.06
N GLU A 113 -1.50 -7.40 -8.69
CA GLU A 113 -1.33 -8.80 -8.30
C GLU A 113 0.03 -9.26 -8.80
N GLY A 114 0.81 -10.01 -8.03
CA GLY A 114 2.17 -10.41 -8.45
C GLY A 114 3.20 -9.32 -8.15
N LYS A 115 4.25 -9.16 -8.96
CA LYS A 115 5.33 -8.19 -8.68
C LYS A 115 5.01 -6.82 -9.27
N GLY A 116 5.37 -5.77 -8.54
CA GLY A 116 5.24 -4.41 -9.03
C GLY A 116 5.94 -3.37 -8.17
N THR A 117 6.15 -2.20 -8.77
CA THR A 117 6.76 -1.03 -8.17
C THR A 117 5.72 0.09 -8.10
N LEU A 118 5.53 0.68 -6.93
CA LEU A 118 4.73 1.89 -6.72
C LEU A 118 5.65 3.03 -6.29
N VAL A 119 5.71 4.06 -7.12
CA VAL A 119 6.34 5.34 -6.79
C VAL A 119 5.25 6.28 -6.29
N TYR A 120 5.40 6.76 -5.05
CA TYR A 120 4.46 7.68 -4.40
C TYR A 120 4.78 9.13 -4.80
N PRO A 121 3.80 10.07 -4.70
CA PRO A 121 4.00 11.47 -5.09
C PRO A 121 5.10 12.19 -4.29
N ASP A 122 5.35 11.76 -3.05
CA ASP A 122 6.40 12.32 -2.20
C ASP A 122 7.82 11.88 -2.62
N GLY A 123 7.94 10.87 -3.48
CA GLY A 123 9.19 10.23 -3.92
C GLY A 123 9.53 8.93 -3.18
N SER A 124 8.70 8.50 -2.24
CA SER A 124 8.82 7.18 -1.62
C SER A 124 8.55 6.09 -2.66
N VAL A 125 9.11 4.91 -2.48
CA VAL A 125 9.02 3.79 -3.44
C VAL A 125 8.77 2.48 -2.72
N TYR A 126 7.74 1.75 -3.12
CA TYR A 126 7.56 0.34 -2.78
C TYR A 126 7.87 -0.54 -3.99
N GLU A 127 8.71 -1.55 -3.81
CA GLU A 127 9.00 -2.59 -4.79
C GLU A 127 8.76 -3.95 -4.13
N GLY A 128 7.82 -4.74 -4.63
CA GLY A 128 7.51 -6.00 -3.99
C GLY A 128 6.34 -6.75 -4.59
N GLU A 129 5.84 -7.72 -3.85
CA GLU A 129 4.67 -8.51 -4.20
C GLU A 129 3.36 -7.79 -3.81
N TRP A 130 2.35 -7.99 -4.63
CA TRP A 130 1.02 -7.42 -4.52
C TRP A 130 0.00 -8.56 -4.56
N ARG A 131 -1.06 -8.40 -3.77
CA ARG A 131 -2.22 -9.28 -3.83
C ARG A 131 -3.47 -8.44 -3.63
N GLU A 132 -4.41 -8.53 -4.56
CA GLU A 132 -5.71 -7.85 -4.43
C GLU A 132 -5.57 -6.35 -4.12
N ASN A 133 -4.69 -5.64 -4.86
CA ASN A 133 -4.34 -4.23 -4.67
C ASN A 133 -3.54 -3.86 -3.41
N ARG A 134 -3.13 -4.83 -2.58
CA ARG A 134 -2.38 -4.57 -1.33
C ARG A 134 -0.96 -5.10 -1.41
N LYS A 135 -0.02 -4.44 -0.72
CA LYS A 135 1.34 -4.95 -0.49
C LYS A 135 1.23 -6.28 0.24
N HIS A 136 1.93 -7.29 -0.27
CA HIS A 136 1.89 -8.66 0.25
C HIS A 136 3.25 -9.33 0.03
N GLY A 137 3.47 -10.54 0.57
CA GLY A 137 4.67 -11.34 0.28
C GLY A 137 5.96 -10.62 0.69
N GLN A 138 7.01 -10.70 -0.13
CA GLN A 138 8.25 -9.95 0.09
C GLN A 138 8.20 -8.59 -0.61
N GLY A 139 8.72 -7.57 0.06
CA GLY A 139 8.82 -6.24 -0.53
C GLY A 139 9.77 -5.31 0.21
N THR A 140 10.19 -4.27 -0.50
CA THR A 140 11.02 -3.20 0.00
C THR A 140 10.27 -1.88 -0.11
N LEU A 141 10.17 -1.14 0.99
CA LEU A 141 9.73 0.24 1.01
C LEU A 141 10.91 1.14 1.31
N THR A 142 11.14 2.14 0.46
CA THR A 142 12.12 3.20 0.69
C THR A 142 11.36 4.52 0.80
N LEU A 143 11.41 5.16 1.97
CA LEU A 143 10.78 6.45 2.20
C LEU A 143 11.66 7.57 1.67
N LYS A 144 11.05 8.71 1.32
CA LYS A 144 11.75 9.95 0.95
C LYS A 144 12.80 10.38 1.98
N SER A 145 12.55 10.10 3.26
CA SER A 145 13.47 10.39 4.37
C SER A 145 14.77 9.58 4.33
N GLY A 146 14.86 8.55 3.47
CA GLY A 146 15.96 7.60 3.41
C GLY A 146 15.77 6.37 4.30
N ARG A 147 14.74 6.34 5.16
CA ARG A 147 14.38 5.15 5.94
C ARG A 147 13.91 4.05 4.98
N LYS A 148 14.35 2.82 5.21
CA LYS A 148 14.05 1.68 4.33
C LYS A 148 13.61 0.48 5.14
N TYR A 149 12.57 -0.20 4.68
CA TYR A 149 12.18 -1.53 5.16
C TYR A 149 12.33 -2.55 4.03
N THR A 150 12.89 -3.72 4.34
CA THR A 150 12.89 -4.88 3.45
C THR A 150 12.44 -6.09 4.24
N GLY A 151 11.36 -6.75 3.81
CA GLY A 151 10.86 -7.93 4.49
C GLY A 151 9.47 -8.34 4.05
N SER A 152 8.80 -9.03 4.96
CA SER A 152 7.49 -9.64 4.72
C SER A 152 6.35 -8.64 4.94
N TRP A 153 5.33 -8.70 4.08
CA TRP A 153 4.15 -7.85 4.06
C TRP A 153 2.87 -8.68 4.05
N GLU A 154 1.84 -8.21 4.75
CA GLU A 154 0.50 -8.78 4.72
C GLU A 154 -0.55 -7.67 4.79
N ASN A 155 -1.34 -7.52 3.73
CA ASN A 155 -2.45 -6.56 3.66
C ASN A 155 -1.99 -5.13 4.00
N ASP A 156 -0.97 -4.66 3.30
CA ASP A 156 -0.36 -3.33 3.48
C ASP A 156 0.45 -3.10 4.75
N ALA A 157 0.48 -4.06 5.69
CA ALA A 157 1.26 -3.98 6.92
C ALA A 157 2.52 -4.87 6.89
N ARG A 158 3.59 -4.47 7.57
CA ARG A 158 4.74 -5.33 7.84
C ARG A 158 4.29 -6.48 8.73
N ASN A 159 4.53 -7.71 8.30
CA ASN A 159 4.15 -8.90 9.06
C ASN A 159 5.10 -10.05 8.75
N GLY A 160 5.69 -10.68 9.76
CA GLY A 160 6.75 -11.67 9.62
C GLY A 160 8.15 -11.07 9.81
N GLN A 161 9.16 -11.63 9.15
CA GLN A 161 10.55 -11.17 9.31
C GLN A 161 10.87 -10.00 8.38
N GLY A 162 11.65 -9.04 8.87
CA GLY A 162 12.13 -7.92 8.07
C GLY A 162 13.30 -7.16 8.69
N THR A 163 13.87 -6.27 7.89
CA THR A 163 14.94 -5.35 8.29
C THR A 163 14.49 -3.91 8.06
N VAL A 164 14.63 -3.06 9.07
CA VAL A 164 14.54 -1.60 8.95
C VAL A 164 15.96 -1.04 8.93
N PHE A 165 16.23 -0.14 8.01
CA PHE A 165 17.43 0.69 7.93
C PHE A 165 17.04 2.13 8.21
N PHE A 166 17.69 2.73 9.20
CA PHE A 166 17.43 4.10 9.62
C PHE A 166 18.42 5.05 8.90
N PRO A 167 18.02 6.30 8.61
CA PRO A 167 18.89 7.27 7.92
C PRO A 167 20.18 7.60 8.68
N ASP A 168 20.17 7.47 10.00
CA ASP A 168 21.33 7.67 10.89
C ASP A 168 22.35 6.52 10.83
N GLY A 169 22.05 5.44 10.12
CA GLY A 169 22.87 4.23 10.03
C GLY A 169 22.45 3.11 11.00
N GLY A 170 21.46 3.37 11.86
CA GLY A 170 20.85 2.36 12.71
C GLY A 170 20.14 1.29 11.88
N LYS A 171 19.90 0.13 12.49
CA LYS A 171 19.11 -0.94 11.86
C LYS A 171 18.39 -1.80 12.88
N TYR A 172 17.22 -2.29 12.49
CA TYR A 172 16.50 -3.34 13.19
C TYR A 172 16.36 -4.55 12.27
N PHE A 173 16.63 -5.76 12.78
CA PHE A 173 16.32 -7.02 12.11
C PHE A 173 15.49 -7.87 13.05
N GLY A 174 14.28 -8.26 12.66
CA GLY A 174 13.45 -9.11 13.49
C GLY A 174 12.02 -9.29 12.99
N ALA A 175 11.18 -9.80 13.88
CA ALA A 175 9.78 -10.02 13.58
C ALA A 175 8.94 -8.73 13.71
N PHE A 176 7.88 -8.70 12.91
CA PHE A 176 6.83 -7.69 12.87
C PHE A 176 5.46 -8.38 12.93
N VAL A 177 4.50 -7.74 13.59
CA VAL A 177 3.08 -8.09 13.57
C VAL A 177 2.29 -6.78 13.44
N GLN A 178 1.56 -6.61 12.34
CA GLN A 178 0.75 -5.39 12.08
C GLN A 178 1.57 -4.11 12.26
N ASP A 179 2.68 -4.03 11.52
CA ASP A 179 3.64 -2.90 11.55
C ASP A 179 4.45 -2.71 12.82
N GLN A 180 4.19 -3.47 13.89
CA GLN A 180 4.91 -3.31 15.15
C GLN A 180 5.99 -4.37 15.30
N ARG A 181 7.17 -3.98 15.78
CA ARG A 181 8.22 -4.94 16.15
C ARG A 181 7.70 -5.86 17.24
N HIS A 182 7.87 -7.16 17.01
CA HIS A 182 7.33 -8.20 17.86
C HIS A 182 8.23 -9.43 17.86
N GLY A 183 8.08 -10.32 18.83
CA GLY A 183 8.82 -11.58 18.86
C GLY A 183 10.28 -11.37 19.20
N HIS A 184 11.22 -11.87 18.39
CA HIS A 184 12.66 -11.69 18.61
C HIS A 184 13.25 -10.78 17.54
N GLY A 185 14.20 -9.93 17.94
CA GLY A 185 14.85 -8.99 17.04
C GLY A 185 16.15 -8.44 17.59
N VAL A 186 16.93 -7.87 16.67
CA VAL A 186 18.22 -7.23 16.90
C VAL A 186 18.10 -5.78 16.46
N TYR A 187 18.27 -4.86 17.39
CA TYR A 187 18.47 -3.44 17.08
C TYR A 187 19.95 -3.11 17.19
N THR A 188 20.50 -2.39 16.23
CA THR A 188 21.87 -1.86 16.24
C THR A 188 21.80 -0.36 16.02
N HIS A 189 22.25 0.41 17.00
CA HIS A 189 22.40 1.85 16.95
C HIS A 189 23.57 2.24 16.03
N PRO A 190 23.61 3.48 15.50
CA PRO A 190 24.72 3.96 14.69
C PRO A 190 26.10 3.89 15.35
N ASP A 191 26.15 4.05 16.68
CA ASP A 191 27.38 3.97 17.47
C ASP A 191 27.91 2.53 17.66
N GLY A 192 27.14 1.52 17.23
CA GLY A 192 27.45 0.10 17.39
C GLY A 192 26.83 -0.54 18.63
N THR A 193 26.18 0.24 19.49
CA THR A 193 25.37 -0.27 20.61
C THR A 193 24.25 -1.15 20.05
N LYS A 194 23.95 -2.27 20.71
CA LYS A 194 22.95 -3.23 20.20
C LYS A 194 22.08 -3.81 21.29
N TYR A 195 20.81 -4.04 20.96
CA TYR A 195 19.88 -4.86 21.73
C TYR A 195 19.57 -6.13 20.95
N ILE A 196 19.64 -7.28 21.61
CA ILE A 196 19.26 -8.59 21.08
C ILE A 196 18.29 -9.21 22.06
N GLY A 197 17.03 -9.38 21.69
CA GLY A 197 16.06 -9.93 22.62
C GLY A 197 14.64 -9.93 22.12
N GLN A 198 13.73 -10.03 23.08
CA GLN A 198 12.30 -10.08 22.85
C GLN A 198 11.71 -8.67 22.71
N TRP A 199 10.69 -8.55 21.85
CA TRP A 199 9.98 -7.33 21.48
C TRP A 199 8.48 -7.57 21.56
N GLU A 200 7.76 -6.57 22.04
CA GLU A 200 6.31 -6.53 22.06
C GLU A 200 5.86 -5.08 21.89
N HIS A 201 5.01 -4.82 20.89
CA HIS A 201 4.46 -3.49 20.59
C HIS A 201 5.56 -2.42 20.53
N ASP A 202 6.58 -2.69 19.70
CA ASP A 202 7.74 -1.81 19.48
C ASP A 202 8.68 -1.60 20.66
N LYS A 203 8.47 -2.32 21.78
CA LYS A 203 9.28 -2.18 22.98
C LYS A 203 10.00 -3.46 23.32
N CYS A 204 11.25 -3.34 23.77
CA CYS A 204 11.98 -4.43 24.40
C CYS A 204 11.19 -4.95 25.60
N ASN A 205 10.84 -6.24 25.59
CA ASN A 205 9.99 -6.86 26.59
C ASN A 205 10.34 -8.34 26.69
N GLY A 206 10.42 -8.90 27.89
CA GLY A 206 10.90 -10.26 28.11
C GLY A 206 12.43 -10.35 28.24
N ARG A 207 13.10 -11.39 27.74
CA ARG A 207 14.56 -11.54 27.91
C ARG A 207 15.34 -10.87 26.77
N GLY A 208 16.46 -10.22 27.11
CA GLY A 208 17.34 -9.61 26.11
C GLY A 208 18.69 -9.17 26.67
N THR A 209 19.62 -8.93 25.75
CA THR A 209 20.98 -8.44 26.00
C THR A 209 21.17 -7.10 25.29
N TYR A 210 21.60 -6.08 26.04
CA TYR A 210 22.02 -4.77 25.54
C TYR A 210 23.54 -4.66 25.67
N THR A 211 24.25 -4.34 24.60
CA THR A 211 25.72 -4.31 24.56
C THR A 211 26.21 -3.01 23.95
N TYR A 212 27.06 -2.29 24.68
CA TYR A 212 27.76 -1.10 24.21
C TYR A 212 29.00 -1.48 23.38
N PRO A 213 29.54 -0.57 22.55
CA PRO A 213 30.78 -0.80 21.79
C PRO A 213 31.98 -1.15 22.65
N SER A 214 32.03 -0.68 23.91
CA SER A 214 33.08 -1.03 24.89
C SER A 214 33.04 -2.50 25.32
N GLY A 215 31.95 -3.23 25.06
CA GLY A 215 31.73 -4.57 25.58
C GLY A 215 30.97 -4.59 26.91
N ALA A 216 30.81 -3.43 27.57
CA ALA A 216 29.85 -3.28 28.66
C ALA A 216 28.46 -3.73 28.20
N SER A 217 27.73 -4.44 29.04
CA SER A 217 26.45 -5.02 28.66
C SER A 217 25.52 -5.26 29.83
N TYR A 218 24.24 -5.39 29.52
CA TYR A 218 23.22 -5.89 30.44
C TYR A 218 22.51 -7.07 29.79
N THR A 219 22.39 -8.20 30.49
CA THR A 219 21.60 -9.35 30.08
C THR A 219 20.57 -9.66 31.16
N GLY A 220 19.28 -9.61 30.84
CA GLY A 220 18.24 -9.81 31.84
C GLY A 220 16.83 -9.67 31.29
N PHE A 221 15.87 -9.48 32.20
CA PHE A 221 14.49 -9.20 31.82
C PHE A 221 14.27 -7.71 31.49
N TRP A 222 13.30 -7.48 30.62
CA TRP A 222 12.91 -6.20 30.08
C TRP A 222 11.40 -6.06 30.16
N LYS A 223 10.92 -4.85 30.39
CA LYS A 223 9.50 -4.53 30.36
C LYS A 223 9.33 -3.11 29.87
N ASN A 224 8.61 -2.93 28.76
CA ASN A 224 8.33 -1.62 28.16
C ASN A 224 9.62 -0.79 27.91
N GLY A 225 10.68 -1.41 27.40
CA GLY A 225 11.95 -0.73 27.11
C GLY A 225 12.91 -0.61 28.31
N LYS A 226 12.49 -0.98 29.52
CA LYS A 226 13.27 -0.83 30.75
C LYS A 226 13.80 -2.16 31.28
N ARG A 227 14.96 -2.12 31.93
CA ARG A 227 15.45 -3.25 32.75
C ARG A 227 14.42 -3.62 33.80
N HIS A 228 14.19 -4.92 33.92
CA HIS A 228 13.24 -5.47 34.87
C HIS A 228 13.73 -6.83 35.38
N GLY A 229 13.19 -7.29 36.50
CA GLY A 229 13.48 -8.61 37.06
C GLY A 229 14.97 -8.89 37.23
N GLU A 230 15.33 -10.17 37.17
CA GLU A 230 16.72 -10.62 37.29
C GLU A 230 17.55 -10.23 36.06
N GLY A 231 18.78 -9.78 36.29
CA GLY A 231 19.75 -9.56 35.23
C GLY A 231 21.17 -9.33 35.71
N THR A 232 22.10 -9.46 34.77
CA THR A 232 23.54 -9.32 34.96
C THR A 232 24.04 -8.08 34.20
N LEU A 233 24.70 -7.17 34.89
CA LEU A 233 25.44 -6.05 34.33
C LEU A 233 26.92 -6.43 34.22
N ILE A 234 27.52 -6.09 33.08
CA ILE A 234 28.96 -6.14 32.85
C ILE A 234 29.40 -4.71 32.54
N TYR A 235 30.30 -4.16 33.33
CA TYR A 235 30.87 -2.83 33.10
C TYR A 235 32.40 -2.89 33.07
N GLU A 236 33.00 -1.95 32.35
CA GLU A 236 34.44 -1.82 32.18
C GLU A 236 34.99 -0.83 33.21
N GLU A 237 35.88 -1.29 34.11
CA GLU A 237 36.63 -0.46 35.04
C GLU A 237 38.14 -0.78 34.93
N GLU A 238 38.96 0.25 34.71
CA GLU A 238 40.44 0.17 34.79
C GLU A 238 41.05 -1.11 34.17
N ASP A 239 40.69 -1.40 32.90
CA ASP A 239 41.14 -2.57 32.12
C ASP A 239 40.60 -3.95 32.61
N ARG A 240 39.52 -3.99 33.38
CA ARG A 240 38.84 -5.23 33.83
C ARG A 240 37.32 -5.13 33.68
N TYR A 241 36.68 -6.29 33.49
CA TYR A 241 35.21 -6.41 33.51
C TYR A 241 34.75 -6.82 34.91
N GLU A 242 33.82 -6.06 35.48
CA GLU A 242 33.10 -6.45 36.69
C GLU A 242 31.71 -7.01 36.33
N VAL A 243 31.20 -7.90 37.18
CA VAL A 243 29.91 -8.59 36.97
C VAL A 243 29.03 -8.34 38.18
N GLU A 244 27.86 -7.75 37.94
CA GLU A 244 26.86 -7.46 38.98
C GLU A 244 25.53 -8.16 38.66
N GLU A 245 25.04 -8.99 39.58
CA GLU A 245 23.74 -9.67 39.48
C GLU A 245 22.70 -8.98 40.40
N ASN A 246 21.56 -8.58 39.85
CA ASN A 246 20.55 -7.81 40.59
C ASN A 246 19.12 -8.14 40.16
N ILE A 247 18.15 -7.78 41.01
CA ILE A 247 16.72 -7.76 40.70
C ILE A 247 16.27 -6.30 40.49
N TYR A 248 16.01 -5.93 39.25
CA TYR A 248 15.61 -4.59 38.83
C TYR A 248 14.09 -4.41 38.88
N GLN A 249 13.58 -3.47 39.67
CA GLN A 249 12.13 -3.18 39.75
C GLN A 249 11.66 -2.03 38.85
N GLY A 250 12.51 -1.62 37.90
CA GLY A 250 12.32 -0.47 37.03
C GLY A 250 13.57 0.41 37.06
N GLY A 251 14.45 0.22 36.09
CA GLY A 251 15.68 1.01 35.95
C GLY A 251 15.51 2.25 35.06
N GLU A 252 16.60 3.00 34.90
CA GLU A 252 16.73 4.02 33.85
C GLU A 252 16.46 3.41 32.49
N ASP A 253 15.85 4.21 31.60
CA ASP A 253 15.70 3.88 30.18
C ASP A 253 17.09 3.66 29.60
N ILE A 254 17.43 2.39 29.33
CA ILE A 254 18.65 2.05 28.57
C ILE A 254 18.35 1.86 27.08
N TYR A 255 17.08 1.82 26.70
CA TYR A 255 16.67 1.77 25.30
C TYR A 255 15.74 2.93 24.99
N GLU A 256 16.32 4.01 24.44
CA GLU A 256 15.61 5.09 23.74
C GLU A 256 15.67 4.86 22.23
N GLY A 257 15.43 3.62 21.77
CA GLY A 257 15.39 3.43 20.32
C GLY A 257 14.28 4.26 19.71
N GLU A 258 14.53 4.81 18.52
CA GLU A 258 13.50 5.54 17.80
C GLU A 258 12.22 4.69 17.75
N GLU A 259 11.10 5.32 18.09
CA GLU A 259 9.81 4.77 17.71
C GLU A 259 9.86 4.60 16.20
N ASP A 260 9.37 3.45 15.73
CA ASP A 260 9.26 3.14 14.32
C ASP A 260 8.07 3.96 13.78
N ILE A 261 8.21 5.29 13.81
CA ILE A 261 7.20 6.25 13.36
C ILE A 261 7.19 6.12 11.85
N TYR A 262 6.28 5.29 11.36
CA TYR A 262 5.90 5.25 9.97
C TYR A 262 5.19 6.57 9.68
N ASP A 263 5.98 7.56 9.26
CA ASP A 263 5.56 8.92 8.90
C ASP A 263 4.28 9.44 9.61
N GLY A 264 4.38 9.62 10.93
CA GLY A 264 3.70 10.70 11.65
C GLY A 264 2.18 10.79 11.57
N LYS A 265 1.46 9.76 11.16
CA LYS A 265 0.01 9.69 11.30
C LYS A 265 -0.35 8.33 11.88
N GLU A 266 -0.59 8.30 13.18
CA GLU A 266 -1.29 7.17 13.79
C GLU A 266 -2.76 7.21 13.36
N ASP A 267 -3.37 6.04 13.30
CA ASP A 267 -4.82 5.93 13.29
C ASP A 267 -5.37 6.62 14.56
N ARG A 268 -6.15 7.68 14.37
CA ARG A 268 -6.68 8.51 15.45
C ARG A 268 -8.19 8.41 15.49
N TYR A 269 -8.75 8.20 16.68
CA TYR A 269 -10.19 8.32 16.88
C TYR A 269 -10.54 9.57 17.69
N GLU A 270 -11.43 10.39 17.15
CA GLU A 270 -12.02 11.56 17.79
C GLU A 270 -13.52 11.32 17.96
N GLY A 271 -13.96 10.97 19.16
CA GLY A 271 -15.37 10.67 19.41
C GLY A 271 -15.65 10.19 20.82
N GLU A 272 -16.86 9.68 21.01
CA GLU A 272 -17.30 9.15 22.30
C GLU A 272 -16.62 7.80 22.63
N TRP A 273 -16.39 7.58 23.92
CA TRP A 273 -15.77 6.37 24.48
C TRP A 273 -16.63 5.81 25.59
N HIS A 274 -16.75 4.49 25.67
CA HIS A 274 -17.38 3.81 26.79
C HIS A 274 -16.54 2.60 27.20
N LYS A 275 -15.99 2.59 28.42
CA LYS A 275 -15.12 1.50 28.93
C LYS A 275 -13.95 1.18 27.97
N ASP A 276 -13.25 2.23 27.56
CA ASP A 276 -12.04 2.14 26.70
C ASP A 276 -12.26 1.56 25.29
N VAL A 277 -13.51 1.45 24.84
CA VAL A 277 -13.86 1.14 23.45
C VAL A 277 -14.61 2.29 22.80
N ARG A 278 -14.45 2.44 21.47
CA ARG A 278 -15.16 3.47 20.69
C ARG A 278 -16.66 3.21 20.73
N HIS A 279 -17.42 4.26 21.06
CA HIS A 279 -18.86 4.18 21.23
C HIS A 279 -19.50 5.49 20.78
N GLY A 280 -20.78 5.50 20.39
CA GLY A 280 -21.49 6.71 19.98
C GLY A 280 -20.88 7.36 18.72
N LYS A 281 -21.01 8.68 18.58
CA LYS A 281 -20.51 9.38 17.39
C LYS A 281 -19.01 9.58 17.44
N GLY A 282 -18.33 9.31 16.33
CA GLY A 282 -16.90 9.61 16.22
C GLY A 282 -16.33 9.54 14.82
N THR A 283 -15.17 10.16 14.68
CA THR A 283 -14.36 10.20 13.47
C THR A 283 -13.10 9.40 13.69
N TYR A 284 -12.91 8.35 12.88
CA TYR A 284 -11.66 7.63 12.79
C TYR A 284 -10.86 8.17 11.63
N ILE A 285 -9.64 8.61 11.87
CA ILE A 285 -8.70 9.14 10.90
C ILE A 285 -7.62 8.09 10.74
N TYR A 286 -7.49 7.57 9.54
CA TYR A 286 -6.51 6.57 9.20
C TYR A 286 -5.13 7.22 9.03
N ALA A 287 -4.08 6.43 9.23
CA ALA A 287 -2.69 6.81 9.04
C ALA A 287 -2.40 7.37 7.63
N ASN A 288 -3.12 6.87 6.62
CA ASN A 288 -3.03 7.36 5.25
C ASN A 288 -3.72 8.73 5.03
N GLY A 289 -4.39 9.30 6.05
CA GLY A 289 -5.11 10.56 5.98
C GLY A 289 -6.59 10.44 5.62
N ASP A 290 -7.07 9.25 5.26
CA ASP A 290 -8.50 9.00 5.09
C ASP A 290 -9.20 9.14 6.44
N SER A 291 -10.52 9.33 6.42
CA SER A 291 -11.31 9.33 7.65
C SER A 291 -12.68 8.72 7.45
N TYR A 292 -13.27 8.27 8.54
CA TYR A 292 -14.64 7.81 8.63
C TYR A 292 -15.32 8.49 9.81
N ALA A 293 -16.40 9.23 9.57
CA ALA A 293 -17.24 9.82 10.60
C ALA A 293 -18.59 9.09 10.65
N GLY A 294 -18.96 8.51 11.79
CA GLY A 294 -20.18 7.72 11.94
C GLY A 294 -20.49 7.33 13.38
N GLU A 295 -21.50 6.47 13.55
CA GLU A 295 -21.81 5.85 14.85
C GLU A 295 -20.90 4.64 15.10
N TRP A 296 -20.54 4.45 16.36
CA TRP A 296 -19.65 3.39 16.82
C TRP A 296 -20.29 2.62 17.97
N ARG A 297 -20.10 1.31 17.98
CA ARG A 297 -20.43 0.46 19.11
C ARG A 297 -19.37 -0.61 19.29
N ASP A 298 -18.71 -0.58 20.44
CA ASP A 298 -17.71 -1.56 20.86
C ASP A 298 -16.64 -1.76 19.76
N ASP A 299 -16.02 -0.65 19.33
CA ASP A 299 -14.99 -0.56 18.28
C ASP A 299 -15.42 -0.90 16.85
N ARG A 300 -16.72 -1.10 16.62
CA ARG A 300 -17.29 -1.32 15.29
C ARG A 300 -18.06 -0.10 14.83
N LYS A 301 -17.97 0.18 13.54
CA LYS A 301 -18.84 1.13 12.87
C LYS A 301 -20.25 0.54 12.84
N GLU A 302 -21.26 1.33 13.19
CA GLU A 302 -22.68 0.95 13.08
C GLU A 302 -23.45 2.02 12.31
N GLY A 303 -24.47 1.61 11.54
CA GLY A 303 -25.37 2.54 10.86
C GLY A 303 -24.72 3.30 9.69
N TYR A 304 -25.15 4.54 9.46
CA TYR A 304 -24.66 5.38 8.37
C TYR A 304 -23.44 6.21 8.81
N GLY A 305 -22.41 6.25 7.96
CA GLY A 305 -21.26 7.13 8.14
C GLY A 305 -20.71 7.68 6.82
N THR A 306 -19.84 8.67 6.95
CA THR A 306 -19.16 9.35 5.85
C THR A 306 -17.69 8.96 5.87
N PHE A 307 -17.24 8.26 4.83
CA PHE A 307 -15.82 8.16 4.53
C PHE A 307 -15.38 9.41 3.77
N THR A 308 -14.29 10.04 4.20
CA THR A 308 -13.63 11.14 3.50
C THR A 308 -12.22 10.69 3.21
N TYR A 309 -11.89 10.54 1.93
CA TYR A 309 -10.54 10.17 1.51
C TYR A 309 -9.63 11.40 1.57
N VAL A 310 -8.34 11.18 1.78
CA VAL A 310 -7.34 12.27 1.82
C VAL A 310 -7.33 13.10 0.52
N GLU A 311 -7.82 12.51 -0.57
CA GLU A 311 -8.01 13.08 -1.91
C GLU A 311 -9.20 14.05 -2.01
N GLY A 312 -10.03 14.16 -0.96
CA GLY A 312 -11.17 15.08 -0.86
C GLY A 312 -12.53 14.47 -1.25
N ASP A 313 -12.54 13.27 -1.81
CA ASP A 313 -13.77 12.54 -2.12
C ASP A 313 -14.48 12.06 -0.84
N THR A 314 -15.81 12.10 -0.87
CA THR A 314 -16.64 11.65 0.25
C THR A 314 -17.62 10.56 -0.19
N TYR A 315 -17.70 9.50 0.58
CA TYR A 315 -18.65 8.40 0.41
C TYR A 315 -19.54 8.30 1.65
N ILE A 316 -20.85 8.36 1.45
CA ILE A 316 -21.84 8.22 2.53
C ILE A 316 -22.54 6.86 2.34
N GLY A 317 -22.49 6.00 3.35
CA GLY A 317 -23.08 4.67 3.27
C GLY A 317 -23.29 4.01 4.62
N GLU A 318 -24.06 2.92 4.62
CA GLU A 318 -24.17 2.02 5.77
C GLU A 318 -22.93 1.13 5.86
N CYS A 319 -22.50 0.80 7.08
CA CYS A 319 -21.32 -0.02 7.36
C CYS A 319 -21.67 -1.40 7.90
#